data_AF-A0A6J4URB8-F1
#
_entry.id   AF-A0A6J4URB8-F1
#
_cell.length_a   1.000
_cell.length_b   1.000
_cell.length_c   1.000
_cell.angle_alpha   90.00
_cell.angle_beta   90.00
_cell.angle_gamma   90.00
#
_symmetry.space_group_name_H-M   'P 1'
#
loop_
_entity.id
_entity.type
_entity.pdbx_description
1 polymer ?
#
loop_
_entity_poly.entity_id
_entity_poly.type
_entity_poly.pdbx_seq_one_letter_code
_entity_poly.pdbx_strand_id
1 'polypeptide(L)'
;ELGAKTVNVLDIRERHQSNSDATLQMLEPATGIFITGGAQARLVALMAGTLAMECIRLRNADGVVVAGTSAGASIVASHLMSGETSLAVKSGSTAARKGLVELVAGFGLLQDIIVDQHFSERGRMGRLLTVYAANPGLLSIGLDEDTAVVIDRDGMLEVLGSGMVTIVNGRDAVSDYYDRKVGEVLTVADSHLFVLGPGRRFDLNARRAIMD
;
A
#
# COMPACT_ATOMS: atom_id res chain seq x y z
N GLU A 1 -26.16 6.32 10.59
CA GLU A 1 -25.93 5.70 9.27
C GLU A 1 -25.24 6.69 8.35
N LEU A 2 -24.41 6.22 7.42
CA LEU A 2 -23.61 7.08 6.51
C LEU A 2 -24.34 7.45 5.20
N GLY A 3 -25.57 6.96 4.96
CA GLY A 3 -26.45 7.43 3.87
C GLY A 3 -26.30 6.73 2.51
N ALA A 4 -25.70 5.54 2.44
CA ALA A 4 -25.61 4.78 1.18
C ALA A 4 -26.99 4.23 0.74
N LYS A 5 -27.31 4.33 -0.56
CA LYS A 5 -28.56 3.78 -1.14
C LYS A 5 -28.58 2.25 -1.13
N THR A 6 -27.44 1.61 -1.36
CA THR A 6 -27.31 0.14 -1.41
C THR A 6 -25.91 -0.23 -0.95
N VAL A 7 -25.81 -1.32 -0.19
CA VAL A 7 -24.55 -1.91 0.26
C VAL A 7 -24.60 -3.39 -0.08
N ASN A 8 -23.61 -3.85 -0.86
CA ASN A 8 -23.48 -5.25 -1.23
C ASN A 8 -22.16 -5.79 -0.68
N VAL A 9 -22.18 -7.04 -0.20
CA VAL A 9 -20.96 -7.75 0.22
C VAL A 9 -20.54 -8.68 -0.90
N LEU A 10 -19.37 -8.42 -1.48
CA LEU A 10 -18.73 -9.29 -2.45
C LEU A 10 -17.86 -10.32 -1.71
N ASP A 11 -18.44 -11.48 -1.38
CA ASP A 11 -17.75 -12.56 -0.66
C ASP A 11 -17.07 -13.55 -1.62
N ILE A 12 -15.84 -13.22 -2.02
CA ILE A 12 -14.99 -14.08 -2.83
C ILE A 12 -14.20 -15.02 -1.90
N ARG A 13 -14.47 -16.32 -2.01
CA ARG A 13 -13.81 -17.38 -1.25
C ARG A 13 -12.86 -18.24 -2.08
N GLU A 14 -13.12 -18.29 -3.39
CA GLU A 14 -12.36 -19.06 -4.37
C GLU A 14 -12.02 -18.18 -5.58
N ARG A 15 -10.82 -18.37 -6.14
CA ARG A 15 -10.29 -17.52 -7.22
C ARG A 15 -11.17 -17.46 -8.46
N HIS A 16 -11.89 -18.54 -8.78
CA HIS A 16 -12.77 -18.57 -9.95
C HIS A 16 -13.94 -17.57 -9.82
N GLN A 17 -14.39 -17.28 -8.59
CA GLN A 17 -15.47 -16.32 -8.33
C GLN A 17 -15.07 -14.91 -8.74
N SER A 18 -13.80 -14.52 -8.57
CA SER A 18 -13.24 -13.24 -9.03
C SER A 18 -13.29 -13.04 -10.55
N ASN A 19 -13.59 -14.09 -11.32
CA ASN A 19 -13.73 -14.02 -12.77
C ASN A 19 -15.17 -14.33 -13.22
N SER A 20 -16.13 -14.37 -12.30
CA SER A 20 -17.54 -14.66 -12.60
C SER A 20 -18.30 -13.41 -13.04
N ASP A 21 -19.25 -13.58 -13.95
CA ASP A 21 -20.17 -12.51 -14.38
C ASP A 21 -20.93 -11.90 -13.19
N ALA A 22 -21.32 -12.72 -12.21
CA ALA A 22 -22.00 -12.24 -11.00
C ALA A 22 -21.14 -11.25 -10.19
N THR A 23 -19.83 -11.45 -10.16
CA THR A 23 -18.90 -10.51 -9.52
C THR A 23 -18.79 -9.22 -10.31
N LEU A 24 -18.65 -9.30 -11.64
CA LEU A 24 -18.56 -8.12 -12.50
C LEU A 24 -19.83 -7.28 -12.45
N GLN A 25 -21.00 -7.91 -12.51
CA GLN A 25 -22.32 -7.25 -12.39
C GLN A 25 -22.50 -6.51 -11.05
N MET A 26 -21.81 -6.93 -9.99
CA MET A 26 -21.82 -6.22 -8.70
C MET A 26 -20.85 -5.03 -8.69
N LEU A 27 -19.69 -5.15 -9.33
CA LEU A 27 -18.64 -4.13 -9.35
C LEU A 27 -18.93 -3.00 -10.35
N GLU A 28 -19.48 -3.32 -11.52
CA GLU A 28 -19.77 -2.37 -12.60
C GLU A 28 -20.62 -1.16 -12.17
N PRO A 29 -21.74 -1.31 -11.44
CA PRO A 29 -22.55 -0.17 -11.02
C PRO A 29 -22.05 0.49 -9.72
N ALA A 30 -21.00 -0.03 -9.08
CA ALA A 30 -20.54 0.47 -7.80
C ALA A 30 -20.05 1.93 -7.90
N THR A 31 -20.45 2.77 -6.94
CA THR A 31 -20.00 4.16 -6.81
C THR A 31 -18.94 4.35 -5.73
N GLY A 32 -18.66 3.30 -4.96
CA GLY A 32 -17.56 3.20 -4.01
C GLY A 32 -17.23 1.73 -3.77
N ILE A 33 -15.94 1.42 -3.62
CA ILE A 33 -15.44 0.07 -3.39
C ILE A 33 -14.56 0.10 -2.15
N PHE A 34 -14.87 -0.74 -1.16
CA PHE A 34 -14.10 -0.83 0.08
C PHE A 34 -13.49 -2.22 0.22
N ILE A 35 -12.17 -2.28 0.33
CA ILE A 35 -11.40 -3.51 0.49
C ILE A 35 -11.06 -3.68 1.97
N THR A 36 -11.62 -4.71 2.58
CA THR A 36 -11.40 -4.98 4.00
C THR A 36 -9.98 -5.47 4.31
N GLY A 37 -9.62 -5.45 5.58
CA GLY A 37 -8.40 -6.07 6.09
C GLY A 37 -8.46 -7.60 6.09
N GLY A 38 -7.36 -8.23 6.48
CA GLY A 38 -7.24 -9.68 6.54
C GLY A 38 -5.84 -10.14 6.18
N ALA A 39 -5.74 -11.35 5.62
CA ALA A 39 -4.46 -11.90 5.17
C ALA A 39 -4.12 -11.39 3.76
N GLN A 40 -3.01 -10.65 3.66
CA GLN A 40 -2.44 -10.13 2.42
C GLN A 40 -2.32 -11.21 1.33
N ALA A 41 -1.69 -12.35 1.68
CA ALA A 41 -1.49 -13.46 0.76
C ALA A 41 -2.80 -14.04 0.23
N ARG A 42 -3.85 -14.10 1.07
CA ARG A 42 -5.18 -14.57 0.64
C ARG A 42 -5.80 -13.60 -0.36
N LEU A 43 -5.72 -12.30 -0.09
CA LEU A 43 -6.29 -11.28 -0.96
C LEU A 43 -5.62 -11.29 -2.34
N VAL A 44 -4.29 -11.42 -2.38
CA VAL A 44 -3.52 -11.59 -3.62
C VAL A 44 -3.92 -12.87 -4.35
N ALA A 45 -3.97 -14.01 -3.65
CA ALA A 45 -4.32 -15.30 -4.25
C ALA A 45 -5.72 -15.28 -4.90
N LEU A 46 -6.67 -14.57 -4.30
CA LEU A 46 -8.05 -14.48 -4.80
C LEU A 46 -8.23 -13.42 -5.89
N MET A 47 -7.56 -12.27 -5.78
CA MET A 47 -7.90 -11.10 -6.59
C MET A 47 -6.84 -10.72 -7.63
N ALA A 48 -5.54 -10.91 -7.34
CA ALA A 48 -4.49 -10.41 -8.22
C ALA A 48 -4.57 -11.08 -9.61
N GLY A 49 -4.54 -10.27 -10.66
CA GLY A 49 -4.62 -10.73 -12.06
C GLY A 49 -5.98 -11.31 -12.48
N THR A 50 -7.07 -10.95 -11.79
CA THR A 50 -8.44 -11.40 -12.13
C THR A 50 -9.25 -10.31 -12.82
N LEU A 51 -10.36 -10.69 -13.45
CA LEU A 51 -11.29 -9.73 -14.06
C LEU A 51 -11.89 -8.78 -13.03
N ALA A 52 -12.15 -9.24 -11.79
CA ALA A 52 -12.60 -8.36 -10.71
C ALA A 52 -11.58 -7.25 -10.39
N MET A 53 -10.28 -7.58 -10.32
CA MET A 53 -9.21 -6.59 -10.12
C MET A 53 -9.16 -5.59 -11.28
N GLU A 54 -9.23 -6.08 -12.52
CA GLU A 54 -9.26 -5.22 -13.70
C GLU A 54 -10.47 -4.28 -13.69
N CYS A 55 -11.65 -4.79 -13.37
CA CYS A 55 -12.86 -4.00 -13.21
C CYS A 55 -12.67 -2.91 -12.14
N ILE A 56 -12.16 -3.25 -10.95
CA ILE A 56 -11.89 -2.27 -9.87
C ILE A 56 -10.96 -1.15 -10.37
N ARG A 57 -9.90 -1.50 -11.11
CA ARG A 57 -8.96 -0.52 -11.67
C ARG A 57 -9.63 0.39 -12.69
N LEU A 58 -10.46 -0.15 -13.59
CA LEU A 58 -11.22 0.62 -14.57
C LEU A 58 -12.23 1.56 -13.89
N ARG A 59 -12.99 1.05 -12.91
CA ARG A 59 -13.93 1.86 -12.12
C ARG A 59 -13.21 3.00 -11.40
N ASN A 60 -12.04 2.75 -10.83
CA ASN A 60 -11.25 3.81 -10.20
C ASN A 60 -10.79 4.87 -11.19
N ALA A 61 -10.31 4.46 -12.38
CA ALA A 61 -9.97 5.39 -13.45
C ALA A 61 -11.17 6.24 -13.91
N ASP A 62 -12.38 5.68 -13.89
CA ASP A 62 -13.63 6.40 -14.17
C ASP A 62 -14.08 7.34 -13.04
N GLY A 63 -13.40 7.34 -11.89
CA GLY A 63 -13.69 8.21 -10.74
C GLY A 63 -14.40 7.55 -9.57
N VAL A 64 -14.58 6.24 -9.58
CA VAL A 64 -15.11 5.52 -8.41
C VAL A 64 -14.06 5.54 -7.30
N VAL A 65 -14.48 5.93 -6.10
CA VAL A 65 -13.62 5.89 -4.92
C VAL A 65 -13.33 4.44 -4.55
N VAL A 66 -12.05 4.11 -4.46
CA VAL A 66 -11.58 2.82 -3.93
C VAL A 66 -10.82 3.09 -2.65
N ALA A 67 -11.25 2.44 -1.57
CA ALA A 67 -10.65 2.56 -0.26
C ALA A 67 -10.28 1.17 0.27
N GLY A 68 -9.34 1.11 1.21
CA GLY A 68 -9.03 -0.12 1.91
C GLY A 68 -8.40 0.12 3.27
N THR A 69 -8.47 -0.90 4.13
CA THR A 69 -7.88 -0.88 5.47
C THR A 69 -6.96 -2.08 5.67
N SER A 70 -5.86 -1.92 6.42
CA SER A 70 -4.87 -2.97 6.64
C SER A 70 -4.41 -3.60 5.31
N ALA A 71 -4.53 -4.92 5.12
CA ALA A 71 -4.20 -5.58 3.85
C ALA A 71 -4.90 -4.94 2.62
N GLY A 72 -6.13 -4.46 2.77
CA GLY A 72 -6.85 -3.74 1.73
C GLY A 72 -6.23 -2.38 1.38
N ALA A 73 -5.62 -1.69 2.33
CA ALA A 73 -4.88 -0.45 2.09
C ALA A 73 -3.58 -0.72 1.32
N SER A 74 -2.89 -1.82 1.62
CA SER A 74 -1.67 -2.19 0.90
C SER A 74 -1.92 -2.64 -0.53
N ILE A 75 -3.04 -3.34 -0.81
CA ILE A 75 -3.24 -3.96 -2.13
C ILE A 75 -3.66 -2.96 -3.22
N VAL A 76 -4.13 -1.75 -2.88
CA VAL A 76 -4.49 -0.76 -3.91
C VAL A 76 -3.27 -0.33 -4.74
N ALA A 77 -2.07 -0.39 -4.16
CA ALA A 77 -0.82 -0.12 -4.85
C ALA A 77 -0.48 -1.19 -5.91
N SER A 78 0.50 -0.90 -6.78
CA SER A 78 1.03 -1.85 -7.74
C SER A 78 1.73 -3.03 -7.08
N HIS A 79 2.34 -2.79 -5.93
CA HIS A 79 3.04 -3.78 -5.13
C HIS A 79 2.52 -3.75 -3.70
N LEU A 80 2.41 -4.94 -3.12
CA LEU A 80 2.05 -5.15 -1.73
C LEU A 80 3.16 -5.98 -1.06
N MET A 81 3.48 -5.64 0.18
CA MET A 81 4.32 -6.49 1.03
C MET A 81 3.48 -7.68 1.50
N SER A 82 3.82 -8.90 1.04
CA SER A 82 3.03 -10.12 1.31
C SER A 82 3.00 -10.50 2.79
N GLY A 83 3.96 -10.01 3.57
CA GLY A 83 4.11 -10.24 4.99
C GLY A 83 5.56 -10.04 5.44
N GLU A 84 5.82 -10.46 6.67
CA GLU A 84 7.17 -10.55 7.23
C GLU A 84 7.77 -11.90 6.86
N THR A 85 8.98 -11.90 6.28
CA THR A 85 9.65 -13.17 5.94
C THR A 85 10.07 -13.91 7.21
N SER A 86 10.40 -15.20 7.09
CA SER A 86 10.96 -15.98 8.21
C SER A 86 12.19 -15.31 8.86
N LEU A 87 12.90 -14.44 8.14
CA LEU A 87 14.01 -13.65 8.66
C LEU A 87 13.53 -12.49 9.55
N ALA A 88 12.44 -11.82 9.18
CA ALA A 88 11.82 -10.78 10.01
C ALA A 88 11.40 -11.35 11.36
N VAL A 89 10.68 -12.48 11.35
CA VAL A 89 10.21 -13.16 12.55
C VAL A 89 11.36 -13.61 13.45
N LYS A 90 12.44 -14.14 12.86
CA LYS A 90 13.62 -14.61 13.61
C LYS A 90 14.49 -13.49 14.17
N SER A 91 14.59 -12.37 13.47
CA SER A 91 15.49 -11.30 13.89
C SER A 91 14.92 -10.49 15.05
N GLY A 92 13.58 -10.39 15.17
CA GLY A 92 12.91 -9.47 16.10
C GLY A 92 13.40 -8.02 15.96
N SER A 93 14.07 -7.70 14.85
CA SER A 93 14.91 -6.53 14.69
C SER A 93 14.23 -5.55 13.75
N THR A 94 14.19 -4.29 14.19
CA THR A 94 13.72 -3.15 13.38
C THR A 94 14.75 -2.69 12.36
N ALA A 95 15.90 -3.37 12.23
CA ALA A 95 16.95 -3.03 11.29
C ALA A 95 16.57 -3.42 9.85
N ALA A 96 16.93 -2.56 8.90
CA ALA A 96 16.81 -2.87 7.48
C ALA A 96 17.79 -3.97 7.09
N ARG A 97 17.28 -5.09 6.55
CA ARG A 97 18.08 -6.24 6.13
C ARG A 97 17.66 -6.75 4.76
N LYS A 98 18.59 -7.29 3.99
CA LYS A 98 18.26 -7.93 2.70
C LYS A 98 17.38 -9.17 2.92
N GLY A 99 16.29 -9.29 2.16
CA GLY A 99 15.34 -10.42 2.27
C GLY A 99 14.36 -10.31 3.44
N LEU A 100 14.23 -9.14 4.06
CA LEU A 100 13.26 -8.89 5.15
C LEU A 100 11.81 -8.84 4.65
N VAL A 101 11.62 -8.50 3.37
CA VAL A 101 10.32 -8.29 2.72
C VAL A 101 10.24 -9.06 1.42
N GLU A 102 9.02 -9.46 1.07
CA GLU A 102 8.66 -9.99 -0.23
C GLU A 102 7.57 -9.08 -0.83
N LEU A 103 7.79 -8.65 -2.08
CA LEU A 103 6.82 -7.88 -2.83
C LEU A 103 6.03 -8.81 -3.75
N VAL A 104 4.71 -8.62 -3.76
CA VAL A 104 3.79 -9.31 -4.67
C VAL A 104 2.92 -8.28 -5.38
N ALA A 105 2.32 -8.66 -6.50
CA ALA A 105 1.45 -7.77 -7.27
C ALA A 105 0.19 -7.38 -6.48
N GLY A 106 -0.11 -6.08 -6.46
CA GLY A 106 -1.38 -5.53 -6.01
C GLY A 106 -2.29 -5.18 -7.18
N PHE A 107 -3.23 -4.25 -6.97
CA PHE A 107 -4.23 -3.85 -7.95
C PHE A 107 -3.71 -2.80 -8.93
N GLY A 108 -2.66 -2.07 -8.56
CA GLY A 108 -2.04 -1.07 -9.44
C GLY A 108 -2.89 0.17 -9.68
N LEU A 109 -3.65 0.61 -8.69
CA LEU A 109 -4.28 1.94 -8.72
C LEU A 109 -3.22 3.02 -8.46
N LEU A 110 -2.20 2.69 -7.65
CA LEU A 110 -1.04 3.55 -7.40
C LEU A 110 0.23 2.86 -7.91
N GLN A 111 0.79 3.34 -9.02
CA GLN A 111 1.87 2.64 -9.74
C GLN A 111 3.24 2.76 -9.05
N ASP A 112 3.61 3.96 -8.60
CA ASP A 112 4.94 4.26 -8.03
C ASP A 112 4.94 4.35 -6.50
N ILE A 113 3.95 3.75 -5.84
CA ILE A 113 3.75 3.85 -4.39
C ILE A 113 3.73 2.45 -3.80
N ILE A 114 4.27 2.31 -2.60
CA ILE A 114 4.02 1.15 -1.75
C ILE A 114 3.46 1.60 -0.40
N VAL A 115 2.48 0.85 0.11
CA VAL A 115 1.80 1.16 1.37
C VAL A 115 2.07 0.08 2.41
N ASP A 116 2.61 0.51 3.53
CA ASP A 116 2.72 -0.22 4.79
C ASP A 116 1.67 0.29 5.79
N GLN A 117 1.16 -0.59 6.64
CA GLN A 117 0.04 -0.35 7.54
C GLN A 117 0.36 -0.87 8.94
N HIS A 118 -0.25 -0.31 9.99
CA HIS A 118 0.17 -0.50 11.38
C HIS A 118 1.67 -0.17 11.56
N PHE A 119 2.08 0.93 10.92
CA PHE A 119 3.48 1.19 10.63
C PHE A 119 4.29 1.44 11.89
N SER A 120 3.94 2.47 12.66
CA SER A 120 4.65 2.82 13.90
C SER A 120 4.38 1.81 15.01
N GLU A 121 3.16 1.28 15.08
CA GLU A 121 2.73 0.32 16.12
C GLU A 121 3.55 -0.97 16.09
N ARG A 122 4.05 -1.35 14.90
CA ARG A 122 4.84 -2.56 14.71
C ARG A 122 6.32 -2.28 14.40
N GLY A 123 6.79 -1.04 14.54
CA GLY A 123 8.18 -0.67 14.32
C GLY A 123 8.70 -0.97 12.90
N ARG A 124 7.87 -0.73 11.88
CA ARG A 124 8.09 -1.22 10.50
C ARG A 124 9.04 -0.38 9.65
N MET A 125 9.80 0.53 10.25
CA MET A 125 10.78 1.33 9.51
C MET A 125 11.82 0.48 8.77
N GLY A 126 12.40 -0.54 9.43
CA GLY A 126 13.42 -1.39 8.82
C GLY A 126 12.95 -2.09 7.56
N ARG A 127 11.71 -2.59 7.56
CA ARG A 127 11.16 -3.29 6.40
C ARG A 127 10.81 -2.34 5.25
N LEU A 128 10.30 -1.15 5.57
CA LEU A 128 10.04 -0.10 4.57
C LEU A 128 11.34 0.36 3.92
N LEU A 129 12.41 0.53 4.71
CA LEU A 129 13.76 0.81 4.20
C LEU A 129 14.29 -0.32 3.33
N THR A 130 14.06 -1.59 3.68
CA THR A 130 14.45 -2.73 2.82
C THR A 130 13.75 -2.69 1.46
N VAL A 131 12.44 -2.41 1.41
CA VAL A 131 11.70 -2.30 0.13
C VAL A 131 12.34 -1.26 -0.75
N TYR A 132 12.53 -0.07 -0.18
CA TYR A 132 13.01 1.07 -0.90
C TYR A 132 14.48 0.92 -1.31
N ALA A 133 15.35 0.33 -0.47
CA ALA A 133 16.74 0.05 -0.83
C ALA A 133 16.87 -0.81 -2.09
N ALA A 134 15.91 -1.71 -2.33
CA ALA A 134 15.83 -2.54 -3.54
C ALA A 134 15.07 -1.87 -4.70
N ASN A 135 14.24 -0.85 -4.41
CA ASN A 135 13.32 -0.23 -5.36
C ASN A 135 13.29 1.31 -5.15
N PRO A 136 14.39 2.03 -5.45
CA PRO A 136 14.49 3.48 -5.18
C PRO A 136 13.46 4.33 -5.94
N GLY A 137 12.88 3.78 -7.02
CA GLY A 137 11.79 4.42 -7.76
C GLY A 137 10.48 4.54 -6.97
N LEU A 138 10.23 3.65 -6.01
CA LEU A 138 8.99 3.63 -5.23
C LEU A 138 8.98 4.74 -4.17
N LEU A 139 7.84 5.41 -4.03
CA LEU A 139 7.51 6.24 -2.87
C LEU A 139 6.88 5.35 -1.80
N SER A 140 7.54 5.25 -0.66
CA SER A 140 7.12 4.36 0.42
C SER A 140 6.27 5.12 1.44
N ILE A 141 5.07 4.63 1.73
CA ILE A 141 4.12 5.23 2.67
C ILE A 141 3.90 4.26 3.84
N GLY A 142 4.26 4.67 5.05
CA GLY A 142 3.87 4.01 6.29
C GLY A 142 2.65 4.70 6.89
N LEU A 143 1.56 3.95 7.02
CA LEU A 143 0.30 4.37 7.64
C LEU A 143 0.18 3.78 9.05
N ASP A 144 0.00 4.66 10.03
CA ASP A 144 -0.32 4.28 11.40
C ASP A 144 -1.77 3.76 11.54
N GLU A 145 -2.08 3.21 12.70
CA GLU A 145 -3.46 2.86 13.04
C GLU A 145 -4.34 4.11 13.12
N ASP A 146 -5.65 3.94 12.90
CA ASP A 146 -6.64 5.03 12.89
C ASP A 146 -6.22 6.24 12.02
N THR A 147 -5.48 5.96 10.94
CA THR A 147 -4.93 6.96 10.02
C THR A 147 -5.21 6.54 8.59
N ALA A 148 -5.58 7.51 7.76
CA ALA A 148 -5.85 7.28 6.34
C ALA A 148 -5.18 8.36 5.49
N VAL A 149 -4.98 8.03 4.22
CA VAL A 149 -4.61 8.98 3.19
C VAL A 149 -5.70 9.02 2.13
N VAL A 150 -6.15 10.21 1.79
CA VAL A 150 -7.00 10.43 0.62
C VAL A 150 -6.11 10.99 -0.47
N ILE A 151 -6.18 10.38 -1.66
CA ILE A 151 -5.42 10.81 -2.84
C ILE A 151 -6.44 11.22 -3.90
N ASP A 152 -6.37 12.47 -4.33
CA ASP A 152 -7.22 12.97 -5.39
C ASP A 152 -6.66 12.69 -6.79
N ARG A 153 -7.39 13.13 -7.83
CA ARG A 153 -7.00 12.92 -9.23
C ARG A 153 -5.77 13.70 -9.65
N ASP A 154 -5.42 14.76 -8.93
CA ASP A 154 -4.25 15.60 -9.21
C ASP A 154 -2.99 15.07 -8.48
N GLY A 155 -3.12 13.97 -7.74
CA GLY A 155 -2.03 13.37 -6.98
C GLY A 155 -1.76 14.10 -5.66
N MET A 156 -2.72 14.89 -5.16
CA MET A 156 -2.62 15.47 -3.83
C MET A 156 -3.06 14.44 -2.79
N LEU A 157 -2.14 14.13 -1.89
CA LEU A 157 -2.38 13.27 -0.72
C LEU A 157 -2.72 14.16 0.47
N GLU A 158 -3.81 13.84 1.19
CA GLU A 158 -4.17 14.44 2.47
C GLU A 158 -4.24 13.40 3.58
N VAL A 159 -3.64 13.70 4.73
CA VAL A 159 -3.67 12.83 5.91
C VAL A 159 -4.92 13.07 6.73
N LEU A 160 -5.67 12.01 7.01
CA LEU A 160 -6.84 11.98 7.87
C LEU A 160 -6.61 11.04 9.07
N GLY A 161 -7.41 11.21 10.12
CA GLY A 161 -7.38 10.36 11.30
C GLY A 161 -6.59 10.96 12.45
N SER A 162 -6.01 10.11 13.30
CA SER A 162 -5.40 10.53 14.58
C SER A 162 -3.88 10.30 14.67
N GLY A 163 -3.31 9.41 13.86
CA GLY A 163 -1.88 9.11 13.82
C GLY A 163 -1.12 9.90 12.75
N MET A 164 0.04 9.37 12.34
CA MET A 164 0.89 9.98 11.33
C MET A 164 1.08 9.12 10.09
N VAL A 165 1.48 9.78 9.01
CA VAL A 165 1.90 9.15 7.77
C VAL A 165 3.38 9.44 7.56
N THR A 166 4.16 8.36 7.46
CA THR A 166 5.59 8.42 7.17
C THR A 166 5.77 8.20 5.67
N ILE A 167 6.38 9.16 4.96
CA ILE A 167 6.69 9.03 3.54
C ILE A 167 8.21 9.03 3.36
N VAL A 168 8.72 8.02 2.67
CA VAL A 168 10.14 7.92 2.28
C VAL A 168 10.23 8.02 0.76
N ASN A 169 10.87 9.09 0.27
CA ASN A 169 11.19 9.26 -1.14
C ASN A 169 12.62 8.81 -1.41
N GLY A 170 12.70 7.80 -2.27
CA GLY A 170 13.92 7.10 -2.57
C GLY A 170 14.73 7.56 -3.77
N ARG A 171 14.22 8.53 -4.52
CA ARG A 171 14.68 8.83 -5.87
C ARG A 171 16.18 9.10 -5.97
N ASP A 172 16.75 9.81 -5.00
CA ASP A 172 18.13 10.29 -5.03
C ASP A 172 19.09 9.42 -4.23
N ALA A 173 18.62 8.29 -3.75
CA ALA A 173 19.34 7.54 -2.75
C ALA A 173 20.25 6.46 -3.28
N VAL A 174 21.25 6.17 -2.45
CA VAL A 174 22.25 5.15 -2.69
C VAL A 174 22.10 4.06 -1.63
N SER A 175 22.12 2.80 -2.07
CA SER A 175 22.07 1.64 -1.17
C SER A 175 23.09 0.59 -1.56
N ASP A 176 23.52 -0.22 -0.59
CA ASP A 176 24.37 -1.40 -0.82
C ASP A 176 23.55 -2.69 -1.05
N TYR A 177 22.25 -2.59 -1.35
CA TYR A 177 21.32 -3.73 -1.36
C TYR A 177 21.78 -4.91 -2.22
N TYR A 178 22.32 -4.62 -3.41
CA TYR A 178 22.76 -5.65 -4.35
C TYR A 178 24.12 -6.26 -3.95
N ASP A 179 24.92 -5.56 -3.15
CA ASP A 179 26.23 -6.02 -2.64
C ASP A 179 26.13 -6.81 -1.33
N ARG A 180 24.97 -6.79 -0.66
CA ARG A 180 24.71 -7.52 0.59
C ARG A 180 24.22 -8.94 0.36
N LYS A 181 24.51 -9.83 1.30
CA LYS A 181 23.90 -11.16 1.40
C LYS A 181 22.56 -11.09 2.14
N VAL A 182 21.69 -12.06 1.89
CA VAL A 182 20.42 -12.19 2.61
C VAL A 182 20.67 -12.23 4.12
N GLY A 183 19.95 -11.42 4.87
CA GLY A 183 20.09 -11.28 6.32
C GLY A 183 21.10 -10.23 6.79
N GLU A 184 21.98 -9.69 5.93
CA GLU A 184 22.90 -8.61 6.30
C GLU A 184 22.15 -7.26 6.41
N VAL A 185 22.66 -6.37 7.28
CA VAL A 185 22.14 -5.01 7.45
C VAL A 185 22.46 -4.19 6.20
N LEU A 186 21.52 -3.35 5.80
CA LEU A 186 21.63 -2.47 4.65
C LEU A 186 22.16 -1.09 5.03
N THR A 187 22.95 -0.51 4.14
CA THR A 187 23.26 0.92 4.14
C THR A 187 22.33 1.62 3.14
N VAL A 188 21.72 2.72 3.56
CA VAL A 188 20.93 3.60 2.70
C VAL A 188 21.27 5.04 3.05
N ALA A 189 21.65 5.83 2.04
CA ALA A 189 22.01 7.24 2.17
C ALA A 189 21.22 8.09 1.16
N ASP A 190 21.16 9.40 1.41
CA ASP A 190 20.54 10.40 0.52
C ASP A 190 19.05 10.15 0.24
N SER A 191 18.33 9.69 1.27
CA SER A 191 16.87 9.53 1.26
C SER A 191 16.17 10.76 1.82
N HIS A 192 14.93 11.00 1.37
CA HIS A 192 14.09 12.07 1.92
C HIS A 192 12.96 11.48 2.76
N LEU A 193 12.92 11.85 4.03
CA LEU A 193 11.87 11.48 4.98
C LEU A 193 10.90 12.64 5.19
N PHE A 194 9.61 12.35 5.09
CA PHE A 194 8.53 13.26 5.46
C PHE A 194 7.63 12.57 6.49
N VAL A 195 7.22 13.31 7.52
CA VAL A 195 6.28 12.84 8.54
C VAL A 195 5.13 13.83 8.59
N LEU A 196 3.93 13.37 8.29
CA LEU A 196 2.74 14.18 8.11
C LEU A 196 1.70 13.80 9.16
N GLY A 197 1.23 14.78 9.93
CA GLY A 197 0.09 14.62 10.84
C GLY A 197 -1.24 14.96 10.16
N PRO A 198 -2.38 14.83 10.88
CA PRO A 198 -3.71 15.09 10.34
C PRO A 198 -3.86 16.48 9.69
N GLY A 199 -4.54 16.54 8.55
CA GLY A 199 -4.76 17.74 7.74
C GLY A 199 -3.54 18.20 6.93
N ARG A 200 -2.39 17.54 7.05
CA ARG A 200 -1.21 17.85 6.22
C ARG A 200 -1.31 17.18 4.86
N ARG A 201 -0.72 17.85 3.87
CA ARG A 201 -0.80 17.45 2.46
C ARG A 201 0.56 17.16 1.86
N PHE A 202 0.58 16.31 0.84
CA PHE A 202 1.78 15.94 0.09
C PHE A 202 1.44 15.81 -1.39
N ASP A 203 2.21 16.48 -2.25
CA ASP A 203 2.11 16.35 -3.70
C ASP A 203 2.92 15.14 -4.16
N LEU A 204 2.23 14.10 -4.64
CA LEU A 204 2.86 12.85 -5.10
C LEU A 204 3.67 13.03 -6.39
N ASN A 205 3.26 13.95 -7.25
CA ASN A 205 3.92 14.22 -8.53
C ASN A 205 5.24 14.97 -8.30
N ALA A 206 5.20 16.01 -7.46
CA ALA A 206 6.37 16.77 -7.05
C ALA A 206 7.23 16.06 -5.99
N ARG A 207 6.68 15.03 -5.33
CA ARG A 207 7.24 14.33 -4.16
C ARG A 207 7.64 15.28 -3.04
N ARG A 208 6.73 16.19 -2.65
CA ARG A 208 6.98 17.23 -1.65
C ARG A 208 5.80 17.40 -0.69
N ALA A 209 6.13 17.66 0.58
CA ALA A 209 5.14 18.09 1.56
C ALA A 209 4.70 19.53 1.29
N ILE A 210 3.40 19.79 1.48
CA ILE A 210 2.82 21.14 1.45
C ILE A 210 2.89 21.71 2.86
N MET A 211 3.63 22.80 3.02
CA MET A 211 3.96 23.38 4.34
C MET A 211 3.04 24.54 4.73
N ASP A 212 2.11 24.90 3.85
CA ASP A 212 1.21 26.04 3.96
C ASP A 212 0.04 25.79 4.93
#